data_AF-A0A350SR35-F1
#
_entry.id   AF-A0A350SR35-F1
#
_cell.length_a   1.000
_cell.length_b   1.000
_cell.length_c   1.000
_cell.angle_alpha   90.00
_cell.angle_beta   90.00
_cell.angle_gamma   90.00
#
_symmetry.space_group_name_H-M   'P 1'
#
loop_
_entity.id
_entity.type
_entity.pdbx_description
1 polymer ?
#
loop_
_entity_poly.entity_id
_entity_poly.type
_entity_poly.pdbx_seq_one_letter_code
_entity_poly.pdbx_strand_id
1 'polypeptide(L)'
;MSLCLLAGLVQTGCSTAAKAVDQAHISGQQRDFDKQTGILRKHMQELQARGDPLGDYYYALANSDGWIHDVTDPKAITALFEKAAAKGSMDAKILLALQVAMDEPIPGQLDDGQGPGRDLAQWERGLAQLLPLLQQQCSARRLVLDMGKPRVRHYSIAYKVWPTFRDGYYRYNSGGSRTLLRDPDRQKVWESIHRSCPIPQNEWLYE
;
A
#
# COMPACT_ATOMS: atom_id res chain seq x y z
N MET A 1 -43.61 -30.74 -60.00
CA MET A 1 -42.18 -30.84 -59.63
C MET A 1 -41.95 -29.77 -58.57
N SER A 2 -42.10 -30.08 -57.27
CA SER A 2 -41.02 -30.55 -56.38
C SER A 2 -39.67 -29.90 -56.68
N LEU A 3 -39.21 -29.03 -55.78
CA LEU A 3 -38.17 -29.39 -54.81
C LEU A 3 -38.07 -28.34 -53.69
N CYS A 4 -38.23 -28.79 -52.45
CA CYS A 4 -37.77 -28.12 -51.24
C CYS A 4 -36.26 -27.89 -51.29
N LEU A 5 -35.77 -26.82 -50.63
CA LEU A 5 -34.56 -26.94 -49.81
C LEU A 5 -34.60 -25.96 -48.63
N LEU A 6 -34.40 -26.56 -47.47
CA LEU A 6 -34.38 -26.04 -46.13
C LEU A 6 -33.03 -25.39 -45.79
N ALA A 7 -33.10 -24.56 -44.74
CA ALA A 7 -32.09 -24.37 -43.70
C ALA A 7 -30.83 -23.55 -44.00
N GLY A 8 -30.73 -22.44 -43.27
CA GLY A 8 -29.50 -21.69 -43.04
C GLY A 8 -29.64 -20.65 -41.93
N LEU A 9 -30.32 -20.98 -40.82
CA LEU A 9 -30.41 -20.14 -39.62
C LEU A 9 -29.69 -20.85 -38.47
N VAL A 10 -28.36 -20.81 -38.48
CA VAL A 10 -27.56 -21.08 -37.27
C VAL A 10 -26.36 -20.14 -37.29
N GLN A 11 -26.03 -19.60 -36.12
CA GLN A 11 -24.78 -18.92 -35.71
C GLN A 11 -24.81 -17.41 -35.38
N THR A 12 -25.87 -16.88 -34.79
CA THR A 12 -25.77 -15.62 -34.02
C THR A 12 -26.03 -15.76 -32.51
N GLY A 13 -26.46 -16.93 -32.04
CA GLY A 13 -26.87 -17.15 -30.64
C GLY A 13 -25.76 -17.44 -29.63
N CYS A 14 -24.64 -18.05 -30.03
CA CYS A 14 -23.56 -18.37 -29.07
C CYS A 14 -22.78 -17.14 -28.62
N SER A 15 -22.58 -16.17 -29.53
CA SER A 15 -21.78 -14.97 -29.24
C SER A 15 -22.51 -13.97 -28.35
N THR A 16 -23.84 -13.89 -28.42
CA THR A 16 -24.66 -13.01 -27.58
C THR A 16 -24.88 -13.60 -26.19
N ALA A 17 -25.11 -14.91 -26.07
CA ALA A 17 -25.20 -15.58 -24.77
C ALA A 17 -23.85 -15.54 -24.03
N ALA A 18 -22.73 -15.80 -24.72
CA ALA A 18 -21.40 -15.68 -24.14
C ALA A 18 -21.10 -14.24 -23.66
N LYS A 19 -21.36 -13.24 -24.50
CA LYS A 19 -21.20 -11.82 -24.11
C LYS A 19 -22.10 -11.40 -22.95
N ALA A 20 -23.33 -11.91 -22.89
CA ALA A 20 -24.24 -11.62 -21.78
C ALA A 20 -23.78 -12.28 -20.48
N VAL A 21 -23.24 -13.50 -20.53
CA VAL A 21 -22.63 -14.19 -19.38
C VAL A 21 -21.37 -13.45 -18.94
N ASP A 22 -20.51 -13.04 -19.86
CA ASP A 22 -19.29 -12.26 -19.55
C ASP A 22 -19.65 -10.92 -18.90
N GLN A 23 -20.65 -10.20 -19.44
CA GLN A 23 -21.09 -8.93 -18.88
C GLN A 23 -21.81 -9.10 -17.53
N ALA A 24 -22.59 -10.15 -17.35
CA ALA A 24 -23.18 -10.51 -16.06
C ALA A 24 -22.11 -10.89 -15.02
N HIS A 25 -21.05 -11.59 -15.45
CA HIS A 25 -19.92 -11.95 -14.61
C HIS A 25 -19.13 -10.71 -14.20
N ILE A 26 -18.76 -9.84 -15.14
CA ILE A 26 -18.07 -8.56 -14.88
C ILE A 26 -18.90 -7.67 -13.95
N SER A 27 -20.20 -7.53 -14.20
CA SER A 27 -21.08 -6.73 -13.34
C SER A 27 -21.33 -7.35 -11.96
N GLY A 28 -21.28 -8.68 -11.84
CA GLY A 28 -21.28 -9.38 -10.56
C GLY A 28 -20.01 -9.07 -9.76
N GLN A 29 -18.85 -9.24 -10.40
CA GLN A 29 -17.55 -8.95 -9.80
C GLN A 29 -17.40 -7.49 -9.38
N GLN A 30 -17.88 -6.55 -10.20
CA GLN A 30 -17.85 -5.12 -9.86
C GLN A 30 -18.73 -4.82 -8.64
N ARG A 31 -19.94 -5.39 -8.57
CA ARG A 31 -20.82 -5.20 -7.41
C ARG A 31 -20.21 -5.75 -6.13
N ASP A 32 -19.58 -6.92 -6.20
CA ASP A 32 -18.87 -7.48 -5.05
C ASP A 32 -17.70 -6.59 -4.65
N PHE A 33 -16.88 -6.12 -5.60
CA PHE A 33 -15.79 -5.18 -5.33
C PHE A 33 -16.29 -3.89 -4.66
N ASP A 34 -17.34 -3.28 -5.20
CA ASP A 34 -17.93 -2.05 -4.65
C ASP A 34 -18.49 -2.27 -3.24
N LYS A 35 -19.12 -3.42 -2.99
CA LYS A 35 -19.59 -3.80 -1.66
C LYS A 35 -18.41 -3.84 -0.67
N GLN A 36 -17.34 -4.53 -1.04
CA GLN A 36 -16.23 -4.80 -0.12
C GLN A 36 -15.39 -3.54 0.15
N THR A 37 -15.17 -2.71 -0.88
CA THR A 37 -14.57 -1.37 -0.69
C THR A 37 -15.48 -0.43 0.12
N GLY A 38 -16.80 -0.58 0.01
CA GLY A 38 -17.79 0.07 0.87
C GLY A 38 -17.57 -0.22 2.36
N ILE A 39 -17.27 -1.47 2.72
CA ILE A 39 -16.96 -1.86 4.11
C ILE A 39 -15.68 -1.18 4.60
N LEU A 40 -14.63 -1.13 3.77
CA LEU A 40 -13.38 -0.42 4.12
C LEU A 40 -13.64 1.06 4.38
N ARG A 41 -14.43 1.72 3.50
CA ARG A 41 -14.77 3.13 3.64
C ARG A 41 -15.63 3.39 4.88
N LYS A 42 -16.61 2.54 5.19
CA LYS A 42 -17.43 2.62 6.40
C LYS A 42 -16.57 2.53 7.65
N HIS A 43 -15.67 1.55 7.72
CA HIS A 43 -14.77 1.37 8.86
C HIS A 43 -13.89 2.62 9.11
N MET A 44 -13.32 3.18 8.05
CA MET A 44 -12.56 4.42 8.11
C MET A 44 -13.40 5.59 8.65
N GLN A 45 -14.63 5.77 8.15
CA GLN A 45 -15.54 6.82 8.61
C GLN A 45 -15.95 6.66 10.09
N GLU A 46 -16.18 5.43 10.55
CA GLU A 46 -16.50 5.13 11.95
C GLU A 46 -15.33 5.43 12.90
N LEU A 47 -14.09 5.21 12.46
CA LEU A 47 -12.90 5.63 13.21
C LEU A 47 -12.82 7.16 13.29
N GLN A 48 -13.01 7.86 12.18
CA GLN A 48 -13.01 9.33 12.14
C GLN A 48 -14.10 9.92 13.03
N ALA A 49 -15.31 9.35 13.01
CA ALA A 49 -16.44 9.80 13.82
C ALA A 49 -16.17 9.65 15.33
N ARG A 50 -15.36 8.66 15.73
CA ARG A 50 -14.93 8.45 17.12
C ARG A 50 -13.71 9.30 17.51
N GLY A 51 -13.15 10.08 16.59
CA GLY A 51 -11.92 10.84 16.81
C GLY A 51 -10.67 9.97 16.85
N ASP A 52 -10.74 8.73 16.37
CA ASP A 52 -9.57 7.85 16.28
C ASP A 52 -8.65 8.32 15.13
N PRO A 53 -7.37 8.65 15.39
CA PRO A 53 -6.43 9.10 14.37
C PRO A 53 -6.17 8.06 13.26
N LEU A 54 -6.51 6.79 13.48
CA LEU A 54 -6.43 5.77 12.42
C LEU A 54 -7.40 6.01 11.27
N GLY A 55 -8.55 6.62 11.54
CA GLY A 55 -9.51 6.96 10.49
C GLY A 55 -8.91 7.95 9.49
N ASP A 56 -8.27 9.01 9.99
CA ASP A 56 -7.59 10.00 9.15
C ASP A 56 -6.38 9.41 8.43
N TYR A 57 -5.65 8.51 9.08
CA TYR A 57 -4.54 7.78 8.48
C TYR A 57 -5.00 6.89 7.32
N TYR A 58 -6.05 6.10 7.49
CA TYR A 58 -6.56 5.25 6.42
C TYR A 58 -7.11 6.08 5.25
N TYR A 59 -7.69 7.24 5.53
CA TYR A 59 -8.09 8.19 4.49
C TYR A 59 -6.89 8.70 3.69
N ALA A 60 -5.81 9.11 4.37
CA ALA A 60 -4.58 9.54 3.72
C ALA A 60 -3.98 8.42 2.86
N LEU A 61 -3.89 7.20 3.41
CA LEU A 61 -3.33 6.05 2.72
C LEU A 61 -4.19 5.62 1.53
N ALA A 62 -5.51 5.68 1.63
CA ALA A 62 -6.40 5.36 0.53
C ALA A 62 -6.26 6.32 -0.68
N ASN A 63 -5.99 7.61 -0.41
CA ASN A 63 -5.66 8.59 -1.44
C ASN A 63 -4.27 8.33 -2.04
N SER A 64 -3.27 7.99 -1.22
CA SER A 64 -1.92 7.61 -1.70
C SER A 64 -1.95 6.37 -2.58
N ASP A 65 -2.74 5.36 -2.19
CA ASP A 65 -2.88 4.08 -2.89
C ASP A 65 -3.69 4.21 -4.18
N GLY A 66 -4.42 5.31 -4.35
CA GLY A 66 -5.22 5.57 -5.53
C GLY A 66 -6.47 4.70 -5.65
N TRP A 67 -7.05 4.22 -4.55
CA TRP A 67 -8.40 3.63 -4.57
C TRP A 67 -9.47 4.59 -4.01
N ILE A 68 -9.05 5.68 -3.38
CA ILE A 68 -9.83 6.92 -3.21
C ILE A 68 -9.09 8.03 -3.96
N HIS A 69 -9.82 8.93 -4.62
CA HIS A 69 -9.25 9.98 -5.47
C HIS A 69 -9.75 11.38 -5.08
N ASP A 70 -10.17 11.56 -3.82
CA ASP A 70 -10.64 12.84 -3.32
C ASP A 70 -9.51 13.89 -3.33
N VAL A 71 -8.27 13.44 -3.12
CA VAL A 71 -7.04 14.25 -3.15
C VAL A 71 -5.99 13.55 -4.01
N THR A 72 -5.46 14.25 -5.01
CA THR A 72 -4.49 13.68 -5.98
C THR A 72 -3.14 14.39 -5.98
N ASP A 73 -3.06 15.61 -5.44
CA ASP A 73 -1.80 16.35 -5.33
C ASP A 73 -0.87 15.70 -4.27
N PRO A 74 0.39 15.35 -4.61
CA PRO A 74 1.31 14.69 -3.68
C PRO A 74 1.53 15.43 -2.36
N LYS A 75 1.61 16.77 -2.39
CA LYS A 75 1.81 17.58 -1.18
C LYS A 75 0.55 17.58 -0.33
N ALA A 76 -0.63 17.69 -0.95
CA ALA A 76 -1.91 17.60 -0.26
C ALA A 76 -2.11 16.21 0.38
N ILE A 77 -1.72 15.12 -0.29
CA ILE A 77 -1.75 13.77 0.29
C ILE A 77 -0.80 13.68 1.49
N THR A 78 0.43 14.20 1.36
CA THR A 78 1.38 14.26 2.48
C THR A 78 0.80 15.03 3.67
N ALA A 79 0.10 16.14 3.44
CA ALA A 79 -0.54 16.92 4.49
C ALA A 79 -1.64 16.13 5.24
N LEU A 80 -2.32 15.18 4.58
CA LEU A 80 -3.27 14.28 5.24
C LEU A 80 -2.55 13.36 6.24
N PHE A 81 -1.39 12.83 5.88
CA PHE A 81 -0.56 12.03 6.80
C PHE A 81 -0.05 12.87 7.97
N GLU A 82 0.44 14.08 7.72
CA GLU A 82 0.89 15.01 8.77
C GLU A 82 -0.23 15.31 9.77
N LYS A 83 -1.45 15.55 9.27
CA LYS A 83 -2.63 15.75 10.11
C LYS A 83 -2.94 14.51 10.97
N ALA A 84 -2.91 13.31 10.40
CA ALA A 84 -3.14 12.08 11.14
C ALA A 84 -2.03 11.83 12.19
N ALA A 85 -0.77 12.10 11.84
CA ALA A 85 0.38 12.00 12.73
C ALA A 85 0.29 12.98 13.91
N ALA A 86 -0.13 14.23 13.65
CA ALA A 86 -0.35 15.25 14.66
C ALA A 86 -1.47 14.86 15.64
N LYS A 87 -2.49 14.13 15.17
CA LYS A 87 -3.54 13.53 16.01
C LYS A 87 -3.11 12.26 16.74
N GLY A 88 -1.90 11.77 16.52
CA GLY A 88 -1.32 10.64 17.26
C GLY A 88 -1.22 9.33 16.49
N SER A 89 -1.57 9.28 15.19
CA SER A 89 -1.39 8.06 14.40
C SER A 89 0.09 7.69 14.28
N MET A 90 0.46 6.56 14.86
CA MET A 90 1.83 6.04 14.77
C MET A 90 2.14 5.55 13.36
N ASP A 91 1.17 4.95 12.68
CA ASP A 91 1.31 4.50 11.30
C ASP A 91 1.60 5.67 10.34
N ALA A 92 0.96 6.82 10.55
CA ALA A 92 1.24 8.02 9.78
C ALA A 92 2.66 8.55 10.03
N LYS A 93 3.10 8.61 11.31
CA LYS A 93 4.46 9.00 11.67
C LYS A 93 5.50 8.09 11.02
N ILE A 94 5.25 6.78 11.04
CA ILE A 94 6.13 5.77 10.43
C ILE A 94 6.23 5.98 8.92
N LEU A 95 5.11 6.15 8.22
CA LEU A 95 5.13 6.32 6.76
C LEU A 95 5.73 7.66 6.33
N LEU A 96 5.59 8.74 7.12
CA LEU A 96 6.29 10.00 6.89
C LEU A 96 7.80 9.86 7.06
N ALA A 97 8.26 9.20 8.13
CA ALA A 97 9.69 8.96 8.33
C ALA A 97 10.28 8.06 7.24
N LEU A 98 9.51 7.05 6.79
CA LEU A 98 9.90 6.20 5.67
C LEU A 98 9.97 6.98 4.35
N GLN A 99 9.02 7.89 4.09
CA GLN A 99 9.03 8.77 2.93
C GLN A 99 10.34 9.58 2.87
N VAL A 100 10.74 10.20 3.99
CA VAL A 100 11.99 10.94 4.08
C VAL A 100 13.19 10.04 3.77
N ALA A 101 13.22 8.84 4.34
CA ALA A 101 14.33 7.90 4.12
C ALA A 101 14.44 7.50 2.63
N MET A 102 13.31 7.20 2.00
CA MET A 102 13.28 6.64 0.65
C MET A 102 13.21 7.69 -0.47
N ASP A 103 13.13 8.98 -0.12
CA ASP A 103 12.96 10.08 -1.08
C ASP A 103 11.70 9.91 -1.97
N GLU A 104 10.64 9.37 -1.37
CA GLU A 104 9.39 9.07 -2.06
C GLU A 104 8.51 10.32 -2.19
N PRO A 105 7.83 10.52 -3.32
CA PRO A 105 6.99 11.71 -3.52
C PRO A 105 5.73 11.69 -2.63
N ILE A 106 5.26 10.52 -2.22
CA ILE A 106 4.03 10.33 -1.43
C ILE A 106 4.27 9.25 -0.35
N PRO A 107 3.86 9.46 0.92
CA PRO A 107 3.94 8.42 1.94
C PRO A 107 3.06 7.21 1.62
N GLY A 108 3.58 6.00 1.79
CA GLY A 108 2.78 4.77 1.67
C GLY A 108 2.83 4.09 0.30
N GLN A 109 3.50 4.69 -0.68
CA GLN A 109 3.94 4.00 -1.89
C GLN A 109 5.09 3.06 -1.50
N LEU A 110 4.84 1.76 -1.53
CA LEU A 110 5.75 0.73 -1.02
C LEU A 110 6.35 -0.14 -2.14
N ASP A 111 6.11 0.20 -3.39
CA ASP A 111 6.04 -0.83 -4.43
C ASP A 111 7.37 -1.11 -5.14
N ASP A 112 8.37 -0.21 -5.22
CA ASP A 112 9.65 -0.56 -5.86
C ASP A 112 10.86 0.26 -5.37
N GLY A 113 12.03 -0.39 -5.26
CA GLY A 113 13.33 0.30 -5.21
C GLY A 113 13.67 1.10 -3.93
N GLN A 114 13.42 0.55 -2.74
CA GLN A 114 13.59 1.26 -1.46
C GLN A 114 15.04 1.26 -0.93
N GLY A 115 15.97 1.70 -1.77
CA GLY A 115 17.33 2.06 -1.39
C GLY A 115 17.46 3.57 -1.20
N PRO A 116 18.56 4.06 -0.59
CA PRO A 116 18.82 5.49 -0.58
C PRO A 116 18.83 6.05 -2.00
N GLY A 117 18.17 7.19 -2.19
CA GLY A 117 18.38 8.04 -3.35
C GLY A 117 19.81 8.59 -3.40
N ARG A 118 20.03 9.63 -4.21
CA ARG A 118 21.37 10.25 -4.30
C ARG A 118 21.80 10.98 -3.03
N ASP A 119 20.85 11.44 -2.22
CA ASP A 119 21.12 12.11 -0.94
C ASP A 119 21.18 11.12 0.23
N LEU A 120 22.39 10.61 0.51
CA LEU A 120 22.61 9.74 1.67
C LEU A 120 22.34 10.44 3.00
N ALA A 121 22.56 11.76 3.10
CA ALA A 121 22.30 12.47 4.34
C ALA A 121 20.80 12.52 4.62
N GLN A 122 19.96 12.67 3.60
CA GLN A 122 18.50 12.53 3.72
C GLN A 122 18.10 11.14 4.17
N TRP A 123 18.67 10.10 3.55
CA TRP A 123 18.40 8.73 3.95
C TRP A 123 18.72 8.49 5.42
N GLU A 124 19.92 8.89 5.87
CA GLU A 124 20.32 8.75 7.28
C GLU A 124 19.40 9.53 8.24
N ARG A 125 18.98 10.76 7.87
CA ARG A 125 18.00 11.52 8.66
C ARG A 125 16.67 10.77 8.76
N GLY A 126 16.17 10.22 7.66
CA GLY A 126 14.93 9.44 7.64
C GLY A 126 15.03 8.18 8.49
N LEU A 127 16.14 7.44 8.37
CA LEU A 127 16.39 6.25 9.20
C LEU A 127 16.50 6.57 10.69
N ALA A 128 17.14 7.70 11.04
CA ALA A 128 17.23 8.16 12.43
C ALA A 128 15.86 8.54 13.01
N GLN A 129 14.96 9.09 12.20
CA GLN A 129 13.57 9.34 12.60
C GLN A 129 12.75 8.04 12.71
N LEU A 130 12.96 7.11 11.78
CA LEU A 130 12.18 5.89 11.66
C LEU A 130 12.49 4.88 12.77
N LEU A 131 13.77 4.68 13.11
CA LEU A 131 14.20 3.68 14.08
C LEU A 131 13.47 3.74 15.45
N PRO A 132 13.38 4.89 16.14
CA PRO A 132 12.67 4.97 17.42
C PRO A 132 11.15 4.77 17.30
N LEU A 133 10.56 5.05 16.13
CA LEU A 133 9.14 4.75 15.87
C LEU A 133 8.93 3.24 15.75
N LEU A 134 9.81 2.55 15.03
CA LEU A 134 9.70 1.10 14.85
C LEU A 134 9.97 0.29 16.12
N GLN A 135 10.71 0.86 17.07
CA GLN A 135 10.86 0.28 18.41
C GLN A 135 9.55 0.32 19.21
N GLN A 136 8.65 1.27 18.92
CA GLN A 136 7.34 1.37 19.56
C GLN A 136 6.27 0.59 18.79
N GLN A 137 6.29 0.68 17.46
CA GLN A 137 5.37 -0.01 16.57
C GLN A 137 6.11 -0.46 15.30
N CYS A 138 6.42 -1.75 15.22
CA CYS A 138 7.26 -2.31 14.15
C CYS A 138 6.55 -2.44 12.79
N SER A 139 5.24 -2.23 12.72
CA SER A 139 4.42 -2.35 11.51
C SER A 139 3.52 -1.16 11.25
N ALA A 140 3.27 -0.86 9.98
CA ALA A 140 2.17 0.01 9.56
C ALA A 140 0.97 -0.83 9.10
N ARG A 141 -0.24 -0.32 9.32
CA ARG A 141 -1.51 -0.95 8.97
C ARG A 141 -2.02 -0.48 7.62
N ARG A 142 -2.71 -1.33 6.87
CA ARG A 142 -3.35 -0.96 5.60
C ARG A 142 -4.69 -1.67 5.46
N LEU A 143 -5.67 -0.95 4.94
CA LEU A 143 -6.93 -1.54 4.52
C LEU A 143 -6.73 -2.18 3.15
N VAL A 144 -7.05 -3.46 3.04
CA VAL A 144 -6.88 -4.23 1.80
C VAL A 144 -8.09 -5.13 1.57
N LEU A 145 -8.27 -5.54 0.31
CA LEU A 145 -9.09 -6.69 -0.04
C LEU A 145 -8.18 -7.91 -0.20
N ASP A 146 -8.33 -8.89 0.69
CA ASP A 146 -7.61 -10.16 0.65
C ASP A 146 -8.57 -11.26 0.25
N MET A 147 -8.30 -11.90 -0.89
CA MET A 147 -9.24 -12.83 -1.56
C MET A 147 -10.66 -12.23 -1.68
N GLY A 148 -10.75 -10.94 -1.97
CA GLY A 148 -12.01 -10.20 -2.11
C GLY A 148 -12.71 -9.87 -0.79
N LYS A 149 -12.08 -10.08 0.37
CA LYS A 149 -12.67 -9.77 1.68
C LYS A 149 -11.91 -8.63 2.37
N PRO A 150 -12.60 -7.73 3.09
CA PRO A 150 -11.98 -6.55 3.65
C PRO A 150 -11.28 -6.90 4.95
N ARG A 151 -10.05 -6.41 5.12
CA ARG A 151 -9.27 -6.65 6.33
C ARG A 151 -8.26 -5.54 6.59
N VAL A 152 -7.77 -5.51 7.83
CA VAL A 152 -6.54 -4.82 8.18
C VAL A 152 -5.36 -5.75 7.94
N ARG A 153 -4.35 -5.27 7.21
CA ARG A 153 -3.07 -5.96 7.01
C ARG A 153 -1.95 -5.15 7.64
N HIS A 154 -1.02 -5.85 8.26
CA HIS A 154 0.15 -5.26 8.92
C HIS A 154 1.40 -5.51 8.06
N TYR A 155 2.16 -4.45 7.83
CA TYR A 155 3.39 -4.47 7.04
C TYR A 155 4.55 -4.07 7.93
N SER A 156 5.48 -5.00 8.17
CA SER A 156 6.71 -4.69 8.89
C SER A 156 7.55 -3.71 8.08
N ILE A 157 7.67 -2.47 8.55
CA ILE A 157 8.40 -1.42 7.83
C ILE A 157 9.90 -1.67 7.80
N ALA A 158 10.44 -2.35 8.81
CA ALA A 158 11.85 -2.73 8.79
C ALA A 158 12.22 -3.66 7.61
N TYR A 159 11.25 -4.40 7.03
CA TYR A 159 11.46 -5.22 5.82
C TYR A 159 11.83 -4.36 4.60
N LYS A 160 11.41 -3.09 4.59
CA LYS A 160 11.74 -2.13 3.55
C LYS A 160 13.15 -1.55 3.66
N VAL A 161 13.81 -1.78 4.80
CA VAL A 161 15.11 -1.15 5.11
C VAL A 161 16.24 -2.17 5.14
N TRP A 162 16.07 -3.29 5.86
CA TRP A 162 17.17 -4.23 6.09
C TRP A 162 17.79 -4.84 4.80
N PRO A 163 17.02 -5.13 3.72
CA PRO A 163 17.62 -5.71 2.50
C PRO A 163 18.65 -4.77 1.88
N THR A 164 18.47 -3.46 1.98
CA THR A 164 19.39 -2.44 1.46
C THR A 164 20.77 -2.51 2.13
N PHE A 165 20.84 -2.89 3.40
CA PHE A 165 22.12 -3.10 4.10
C PHE A 165 22.78 -4.44 3.74
N ARG A 166 21.99 -5.47 3.44
CA ARG A 166 22.47 -6.79 3.01
C ARG A 166 23.01 -6.77 1.58
N ASP A 167 22.18 -6.28 0.66
CA ASP A 167 22.44 -6.32 -0.79
C ASP A 167 23.45 -5.23 -1.16
N GLY A 168 23.34 -4.10 -0.47
CA GLY A 168 24.21 -2.94 -0.53
C GLY A 168 23.56 -1.74 -1.20
N TYR A 169 24.06 -0.55 -0.88
CA TYR A 169 23.60 0.73 -1.42
C TYR A 169 24.77 1.58 -1.94
N TYR A 170 24.50 2.46 -2.89
CA TYR A 170 25.55 3.26 -3.52
C TYR A 170 25.79 4.58 -2.79
N ARG A 171 27.05 4.86 -2.47
CA ARG A 171 27.54 6.21 -2.18
C ARG A 171 28.13 6.85 -3.44
N TYR A 172 27.66 8.03 -3.79
CA TYR A 172 28.22 8.84 -4.86
C TYR A 172 29.43 9.62 -4.33
N ASN A 173 30.58 9.46 -4.98
CA ASN A 173 31.82 10.16 -4.63
C ASN A 173 31.91 11.49 -5.40
N SER A 174 32.74 12.42 -4.93
CA SER A 174 32.90 13.76 -5.54
C SER A 174 33.38 13.73 -7.00
N GLY A 175 34.09 12.68 -7.40
CA GLY A 175 34.54 12.44 -8.79
C GLY A 175 33.52 11.75 -9.69
N GLY A 176 32.26 11.59 -9.28
CA GLY A 176 31.20 10.95 -10.08
C GLY A 176 31.21 9.42 -10.07
N SER A 177 32.23 8.78 -9.47
CA SER A 177 32.23 7.34 -9.22
C SER A 177 31.25 6.97 -8.11
N ARG A 178 30.87 5.70 -8.03
CA ARG A 178 30.01 5.15 -6.96
C ARG A 178 30.66 3.99 -6.25
N THR A 179 30.49 3.94 -4.94
CA THR A 179 30.96 2.85 -4.09
C THR A 179 29.75 2.10 -3.55
N LEU A 180 29.68 0.78 -3.79
CA LEU A 180 28.69 -0.08 -3.17
C LEU A 180 29.09 -0.33 -1.72
N LEU A 181 28.23 0.03 -0.78
CA LEU A 181 28.42 -0.15 0.65
C LEU A 181 27.44 -1.22 1.15
N ARG A 182 27.91 -2.05 2.06
CA ARG A 182 27.10 -2.99 2.85
C ARG A 182 27.37 -2.73 4.31
N ASP A 183 26.36 -2.96 5.15
CA ASP A 183 26.48 -2.73 6.59
C ASP A 183 25.84 -3.91 7.34
N PRO A 184 26.61 -4.98 7.61
CA PRO A 184 26.09 -6.17 8.27
C PRO A 184 25.55 -5.90 9.69
N ASP A 185 26.06 -4.88 10.37
CA ASP A 185 25.63 -4.59 11.74
C ASP A 185 24.32 -3.82 11.76
N ARG A 186 24.14 -2.82 10.88
CA ARG A 186 22.82 -2.21 10.68
C ARG A 186 21.81 -3.20 10.12
N GLN A 187 22.21 -4.09 9.20
CA GLN A 187 21.34 -5.15 8.71
C GLN A 187 20.75 -5.94 9.89
N LYS A 188 21.56 -6.45 10.81
CA LYS A 188 21.09 -7.22 11.98
C LYS A 188 20.07 -6.45 12.82
N VAL A 189 20.29 -5.15 13.04
CA VAL A 189 19.38 -4.30 13.82
C VAL A 189 17.99 -4.25 13.17
N TRP A 190 17.92 -3.87 11.89
CA TRP A 190 16.65 -3.74 11.18
C TRP A 190 15.98 -5.09 10.94
N GLU A 191 16.76 -6.11 10.60
CA GLU A 191 16.27 -7.47 10.41
C GLU A 191 15.69 -8.04 11.71
N SER A 192 16.31 -7.76 12.87
CA SER A 192 15.77 -8.15 14.17
C SER A 192 14.41 -7.54 14.42
N ILE A 193 14.24 -6.23 14.17
CA ILE A 193 12.94 -5.54 14.31
C ILE A 193 11.88 -6.20 13.43
N HIS A 194 12.23 -6.53 12.19
CA HIS A 194 11.33 -7.22 11.27
C HIS A 194 10.91 -8.60 11.80
N ARG A 195 11.90 -9.43 12.18
CA ARG A 195 11.67 -10.81 12.62
C ARG A 195 10.91 -10.90 13.93
N SER A 196 11.09 -9.93 14.83
CA SER A 196 10.37 -9.87 16.10
C SER A 196 9.02 -9.15 15.99
N CYS A 197 8.63 -8.67 14.81
CA CYS A 197 7.40 -7.90 14.66
C CYS A 197 6.17 -8.83 14.66
N PRO A 198 5.30 -8.77 15.68
CA PRO A 198 4.08 -9.57 15.67
C PRO A 198 3.14 -9.06 14.58
N ILE A 199 2.79 -9.92 13.62
CA ILE A 199 1.87 -9.61 12.52
C ILE A 199 0.57 -10.38 12.76
N PRO A 200 -0.51 -9.72 13.20
CA PRO A 200 -1.82 -10.33 13.31
C PRO A 200 -2.29 -10.87 11.96
N GLN A 201 -2.73 -12.14 11.95
CA GLN A 201 -3.12 -12.83 10.72
C GLN A 201 -4.63 -12.74 10.43
N ASN A 202 -5.47 -12.36 11.39
CA ASN A 202 -6.94 -12.49 11.30
C ASN A 202 -7.69 -11.23 11.76
N GLU A 203 -7.41 -10.08 11.14
CA GLU A 203 -8.16 -8.84 11.39
C GLU A 203 -9.11 -8.52 10.24
N TRP A 204 -10.14 -9.35 10.11
CA TRP A 204 -11.19 -9.18 9.11
C TRP A 204 -12.17 -8.09 9.52
N LEU A 205 -12.67 -7.36 8.51
CA LEU A 205 -13.72 -6.37 8.67
C LEU A 205 -15.03 -6.98 8.17
N TYR A 206 -16.09 -6.79 8.93
CA TYR A 206 -17.42 -7.30 8.63
C TYR A 206 -18.43 -6.15 8.69
N GLU A 207 -19.59 -6.35 8.07
CA GLU A 207 -20.68 -5.35 8.05
C GLU A 207 -21.34 -5.11 9.41
#